data_AF-A0A3M1BQS3-F1
#
_entry.id   AF-A0A3M1BQS3-F1
#
_cell.length_a   1.000
_cell.length_b   1.000
_cell.length_c   1.000
_cell.angle_alpha   90.00
_cell.angle_beta   90.00
_cell.angle_gamma   90.00
#
_symmetry.space_group_name_H-M   'P 1'
#
loop_
_entity.id
_entity.type
_entity.pdbx_description
1 polymer ?
#
loop_
_entity_poly.entity_id
_entity_poly.type
_entity_poly.pdbx_seq_one_letter_code
_entity_poly.pdbx_strand_id
1 'polypeptide(L)'
;HRREVCYELLSKIEGMKVNYPQGAFYFFPDISDFFGKTDGETVIQNSDDFCEYLLHKAHVGTVAGTGFGAPNCFRLSYAASEEELREAIERIGNALARLK
;
A
#
# COMPACT_ATOMS: atom_id res chain seq x y z
N HIS A 1 -7.78 17.84 -1.15
CA HIS A 1 -7.08 17.73 0.14
C HIS A 1 -6.63 16.31 0.49
N ARG A 2 -7.43 15.45 1.17
CA ARG A 2 -6.99 14.08 1.57
C ARG A 2 -6.41 13.24 0.42
N ARG A 3 -7.09 13.26 -0.75
CA ARG A 3 -6.61 12.60 -1.97
C ARG A 3 -5.21 13.08 -2.39
N GLU A 4 -4.95 14.37 -2.37
CA GLU A 4 -3.64 14.94 -2.76
C GLU A 4 -2.56 14.53 -1.76
N VAL A 5 -2.85 14.63 -0.46
CA VAL A 5 -1.94 14.21 0.60
C VAL A 5 -1.57 12.73 0.47
N CYS A 6 -2.56 11.86 0.30
CA CYS A 6 -2.29 10.44 0.09
C CYS A 6 -1.49 10.18 -1.17
N TYR A 7 -1.82 10.84 -2.29
CA TYR A 7 -1.08 10.66 -3.53
C TYR A 7 0.38 11.08 -3.40
N GLU A 8 0.66 12.24 -2.81
CA GLU A 8 2.01 12.75 -2.61
C GLU A 8 2.84 11.83 -1.70
N LEU A 9 2.24 11.28 -0.66
CA LEU A 9 2.95 10.40 0.29
C LEU A 9 3.18 9.01 -0.30
N LEU A 10 2.15 8.40 -0.91
CA LEU A 10 2.27 7.09 -1.55
C LEU A 10 3.28 7.13 -2.70
N SER A 11 3.31 8.22 -3.48
CA SER A 11 4.22 8.35 -4.63
C SER A 11 5.69 8.49 -4.22
N LYS A 12 5.98 8.73 -2.94
CA LYS A 12 7.36 8.76 -2.40
C LYS A 12 7.87 7.38 -1.99
N ILE A 13 7.00 6.37 -1.95
CA ILE A 13 7.38 5.00 -1.61
C ILE A 13 8.02 4.35 -2.84
N GLU A 14 9.31 4.06 -2.76
CA GLU A 14 10.05 3.39 -3.84
C GLU A 14 9.47 2.00 -4.12
N GLY A 15 9.28 1.68 -5.41
CA GLY A 15 8.66 0.41 -5.85
C GLY A 15 7.13 0.41 -5.88
N MET A 16 6.47 1.50 -5.48
CA MET A 16 5.02 1.63 -5.58
C MET A 16 4.64 2.52 -6.77
N LYS A 17 3.79 2.01 -7.67
CA LYS A 17 3.27 2.78 -8.81
C LYS A 17 1.87 3.28 -8.48
N VAL A 18 1.76 4.58 -8.21
CA VAL A 18 0.52 5.19 -7.70
C VAL A 18 -0.17 5.96 -8.83
N ASN A 19 -1.42 5.58 -9.13
CA ASN A 19 -2.27 6.32 -10.05
C ASN A 19 -3.07 7.38 -9.29
N TYR A 20 -3.16 8.60 -9.84
CA TYR A 20 -4.00 9.66 -9.26
C TYR A 20 -5.49 9.37 -9.56
N PRO A 21 -6.34 9.11 -8.55
CA PRO A 21 -7.72 8.72 -8.79
C PRO A 21 -8.58 9.94 -9.19
N GLN A 22 -9.37 9.78 -10.25
CA GLN A 22 -10.27 10.83 -10.74
C GLN A 22 -11.56 10.96 -9.92
N GLY A 23 -11.91 9.95 -9.12
CA GLY A 23 -13.11 9.91 -8.29
C GLY A 23 -13.05 8.81 -7.23
N ALA A 24 -14.20 8.55 -6.58
CA ALA A 24 -14.33 7.65 -5.43
C ALA A 24 -13.42 8.04 -4.25
N PHE A 25 -13.21 7.11 -3.31
CA PHE A 25 -12.39 7.32 -2.12
C PHE A 25 -11.31 6.23 -1.92
N TYR A 26 -10.75 5.74 -3.04
CA TYR A 26 -9.76 4.67 -3.04
C TYR A 26 -8.54 5.01 -3.89
N PHE A 27 -7.36 4.61 -3.41
CA PHE A 27 -6.18 4.38 -4.23
C PHE A 27 -6.10 2.91 -4.62
N PHE A 28 -5.48 2.69 -5.78
CA PHE A 28 -5.24 1.35 -6.31
C PHE A 28 -3.81 1.24 -6.88
N PRO A 29 -2.77 1.34 -6.03
CA PRO A 29 -1.39 1.31 -6.48
C PRO A 29 -0.98 -0.09 -6.91
N ASP A 30 -0.10 -0.16 -7.90
CA ASP A 30 0.60 -1.39 -8.28
C ASP A 30 1.83 -1.56 -7.38
N ILE A 31 1.99 -2.79 -6.87
CA ILE A 31 2.98 -3.23 -5.90
C ILE A 31 3.83 -4.40 -6.44
N SER A 32 3.81 -4.63 -7.76
CA SER A 32 4.52 -5.77 -8.37
C SER A 32 6.01 -5.76 -8.07
N ASP A 33 6.61 -4.57 -7.86
CA ASP A 33 8.03 -4.42 -7.59
C ASP A 33 8.43 -4.90 -6.17
N PHE A 34 7.46 -5.26 -5.32
CA PHE A 34 7.70 -5.89 -4.02
C PHE A 34 7.62 -7.41 -4.05
N PHE A 35 7.10 -7.99 -5.15
CA PHE A 35 6.98 -9.44 -5.25
C PHE A 35 8.36 -10.10 -5.34
N GLY A 36 8.53 -11.20 -4.60
CA GLY A 36 9.80 -11.88 -4.38
C GLY A 36 10.68 -11.28 -3.29
N LYS A 37 10.39 -10.06 -2.80
CA LYS A 37 11.19 -9.43 -1.73
C LYS A 37 10.85 -9.99 -0.35
N THR A 38 11.80 -9.88 0.57
CA THR A 38 11.65 -10.36 1.95
C THR A 38 12.28 -9.45 2.98
N ASP A 39 11.73 -9.42 4.19
CA ASP A 39 12.35 -8.81 5.37
C ASP A 39 13.23 -9.80 6.17
N GLY A 40 13.40 -11.02 5.65
CA GLY A 40 14.10 -12.13 6.30
C GLY A 40 13.18 -13.09 7.06
N GLU A 41 11.91 -12.73 7.29
CA GLU A 41 10.91 -13.57 7.93
C GLU A 41 9.74 -13.87 7.00
N THR A 42 9.24 -12.85 6.30
CA THR A 42 8.10 -12.94 5.38
C THR A 42 8.56 -12.63 3.97
N VAL A 43 8.13 -13.44 3.00
CA VAL A 43 8.37 -13.18 1.57
C VAL A 43 7.05 -12.78 0.94
N ILE A 44 7.06 -11.72 0.14
CA ILE A 44 5.85 -11.24 -0.54
C ILE A 44 5.76 -11.93 -1.91
N GLN A 45 4.83 -12.86 -2.12
CA GLN A 45 4.67 -13.50 -3.44
C GLN A 45 3.58 -12.86 -4.28
N ASN A 46 2.61 -12.19 -3.65
CA ASN A 46 1.42 -11.66 -4.30
C ASN A 46 0.79 -10.53 -3.46
N SER A 47 -0.34 -9.97 -3.93
CA SER A 47 -1.03 -8.89 -3.22
C SER A 47 -1.66 -9.29 -1.88
N ASP A 48 -2.04 -10.54 -1.70
CA ASP A 48 -2.60 -11.04 -0.44
C ASP A 48 -1.50 -11.08 0.64
N ASP A 49 -0.34 -11.66 0.32
CA ASP A 49 0.84 -11.65 1.19
C ASP A 49 1.26 -10.22 1.55
N PHE A 50 1.21 -9.30 0.57
CA PHE A 50 1.51 -7.89 0.79
C PHE A 50 0.55 -7.25 1.79
N CYS A 51 -0.77 -7.45 1.64
CA CYS A 51 -1.77 -6.91 2.55
C CYS A 51 -1.66 -7.51 3.96
N GLU A 52 -1.37 -8.81 4.07
CA GLU A 52 -1.10 -9.48 5.34
C GLU A 52 0.18 -8.94 6.00
N TYR A 53 1.24 -8.74 5.23
CA TYR A 53 2.47 -8.11 5.69
C TYR A 53 2.24 -6.72 6.27
N LEU A 54 1.47 -5.87 5.57
CA LEU A 54 1.12 -4.53 6.08
C LEU A 54 0.29 -4.62 7.37
N LEU A 55 -0.65 -5.56 7.46
CA LEU A 55 -1.44 -5.75 8.66
C LEU A 55 -0.58 -6.12 9.88
N HIS A 56 0.37 -7.04 9.71
CA HIS A 56 1.19 -7.53 10.81
C HIS A 56 2.40 -6.66 11.14
N LYS A 57 3.09 -6.10 10.13
CA LYS A 57 4.35 -5.36 10.30
C LYS A 57 4.18 -3.84 10.34
N ALA A 58 3.10 -3.33 9.74
CA ALA A 58 2.78 -1.89 9.73
C ALA A 58 1.53 -1.56 10.57
N HIS A 59 0.75 -2.56 11.01
CA HIS A 59 -0.54 -2.35 11.66
C HIS A 59 -1.52 -1.54 10.82
N VAL A 60 -1.52 -1.76 9.49
CA VAL A 60 -2.41 -1.07 8.54
C VAL A 60 -3.23 -2.09 7.77
N GLY A 61 -4.54 -2.09 7.99
CA GLY A 61 -5.49 -2.94 7.26
C GLY A 61 -5.76 -2.41 5.84
N THR A 62 -5.53 -3.25 4.84
CA THR A 62 -5.79 -2.96 3.42
C THR A 62 -6.45 -4.14 2.73
N VAL A 63 -6.85 -4.00 1.46
CA VAL A 63 -7.51 -5.10 0.73
C VAL A 63 -6.73 -5.43 -0.54
N ALA A 64 -6.44 -6.71 -0.76
CA ALA A 64 -5.76 -7.19 -1.94
C ALA A 64 -6.55 -6.92 -3.23
N GLY A 65 -5.84 -6.68 -4.32
CA GLY A 65 -6.42 -6.40 -5.64
C GLY A 65 -6.95 -7.64 -6.36
N THR A 66 -6.60 -8.84 -5.89
CA THR A 66 -7.06 -10.14 -6.42
C THR A 66 -8.59 -10.21 -6.52
N GLY A 67 -9.31 -9.75 -5.49
CA GLY A 67 -10.78 -9.69 -5.48
C GLY A 67 -11.40 -8.71 -6.50
N PHE A 68 -10.58 -7.88 -7.16
CA PHE A 68 -10.99 -6.89 -8.15
C PHE A 68 -10.41 -7.17 -9.55
N GLY A 69 -9.82 -8.34 -9.77
CA GLY A 69 -9.22 -8.71 -11.07
C GLY A 69 -7.88 -8.02 -11.36
N ALA A 70 -7.20 -7.52 -10.32
CA ALA A 70 -5.95 -6.78 -10.45
C ALA A 70 -4.93 -7.28 -9.39
N PRO A 71 -4.34 -8.46 -9.60
CA PRO A 71 -3.54 -9.18 -8.60
C PRO A 71 -2.21 -8.51 -8.24
N ASN A 72 -1.79 -7.50 -9.02
CA ASN A 72 -0.58 -6.72 -8.75
C ASN A 72 -0.84 -5.48 -7.91
N CYS A 73 -2.09 -5.24 -7.49
CA CYS A 73 -2.49 -4.03 -6.81
C CYS A 73 -3.06 -4.30 -5.43
N PHE A 74 -3.22 -3.24 -4.64
CA PHE A 74 -4.00 -3.26 -3.40
C PHE A 74 -4.88 -2.02 -3.31
N ARG A 75 -5.94 -2.09 -2.51
CA ARG A 75 -6.89 -1.01 -2.29
C ARG A 75 -6.63 -0.34 -0.95
N LEU A 76 -6.44 0.98 -0.99
CA LEU A 76 -6.35 1.84 0.19
C LEU A 76 -7.50 2.85 0.19
N SER A 77 -8.34 2.84 1.23
CA SER A 77 -9.39 3.84 1.43
C SER A 77 -8.80 5.11 2.04
N TYR A 78 -9.13 6.28 1.47
CA TYR A 78 -8.80 7.58 2.08
C TYR A 78 -9.99 8.25 2.76
N ALA A 79 -11.00 7.47 3.13
CA ALA A 79 -12.16 7.92 3.89
C ALA A 79 -11.91 7.97 5.42
N ALA A 80 -10.71 8.36 5.83
CA ALA A 80 -10.29 8.52 7.24
C ALA A 80 -9.82 9.96 7.49
N SER A 81 -9.43 10.29 8.72
CA SER A 81 -8.82 11.60 9.01
C SER A 81 -7.47 11.75 8.29
N GLU A 82 -7.04 12.99 8.02
CA GLU A 82 -5.73 13.20 7.40
C GLU A 82 -4.58 12.70 8.28
N GLU A 83 -4.70 12.85 9.61
CA GLU A 83 -3.71 12.38 10.58
C GLU A 83 -3.53 10.86 10.49
N GLU A 84 -4.63 10.10 10.55
CA GLU A 84 -4.61 8.63 10.39
C GLU A 84 -4.01 8.22 9.04
N LEU A 85 -4.31 8.96 7.97
CA LEU A 85 -3.79 8.66 6.63
C LEU A 85 -2.28 8.89 6.53
N ARG A 86 -1.78 9.98 7.11
CA ARG A 86 -0.34 10.28 7.15
C ARG A 86 0.41 9.21 7.94
N GLU A 87 -0.10 8.88 9.13
CA GLU A 87 0.50 7.84 9.97
C GLU A 87 0.48 6.47 9.28
N ALA A 88 -0.65 6.08 8.68
CA ALA A 88 -0.75 4.80 7.98
C ALA A 88 0.23 4.71 6.80
N ILE A 89 0.34 5.76 5.98
CA ILE A 89 1.24 5.76 4.81
C ILE A 89 2.71 5.78 5.25
N GLU A 90 3.05 6.49 6.32
CA GLU A 90 4.39 6.47 6.90
C GLU A 90 4.77 5.07 7.42
N ARG A 91 3.87 4.41 8.16
CA ARG A 91 4.06 3.02 8.63
C ARG A 91 4.23 2.05 7.46
N ILE A 92 3.45 2.20 6.39
CA ILE A 92 3.60 1.42 5.16
C ILE A 92 5.01 1.62 4.58
N GLY A 93 5.44 2.87 4.36
CA GLY A 93 6.77 3.17 3.81
C GLY A 93 7.90 2.54 4.64
N ASN A 94 7.83 2.68 5.97
CA ASN A 94 8.82 2.10 6.89
C ASN A 94 8.82 0.56 6.89
N ALA A 95 7.67 -0.09 6.70
CA ALA A 95 7.60 -1.54 6.55
C ALA A 95 8.23 -1.99 5.23
N LEU A 96 7.87 -1.34 4.12
CA LEU A 96 8.35 -1.71 2.79
C LEU A 96 9.85 -1.46 2.60
N ALA A 97 10.43 -0.47 3.28
CA ALA A 97 11.87 -0.22 3.27
C ALA A 97 12.71 -1.35 3.89
N ARG A 98 12.08 -2.29 4.62
CA ARG A 98 12.75 -3.48 5.19
C ARG A 98 12.85 -4.65 4.20
N LEU A 99 12.10 -4.60 3.11
CA LEU A 99 12.07 -5.62 2.07
C LEU A 99 13.30 -5.48 1.15
N LYS A 100 14.01 -6.60 0.93
CA LYS A 100 15.18 -6.71 0.05
C LYS A 100 14.90 -7.59 -1.16
#